data_AF-A0A0P7BDB5-F1
#
_entry.id   AF-A0A0P7BDB5-F1
#
_cell.length_a   1.000
_cell.length_b   1.000
_cell.length_c   1.000
_cell.angle_alpha   90.00
_cell.angle_beta   90.00
_cell.angle_gamma   90.00
#
_symmetry.space_group_name_H-M   'P 1'
#
loop_
_entity.id
_entity.type
_entity.pdbx_description
1 polymer ?
#
loop_
_entity_poly.entity_id
_entity_poly.type
_entity_poly.pdbx_seq_one_letter_code
_entity_poly.pdbx_strand_id
1 'polypeptide(L)'
;MSTSSGEPGFCKYCGHFMNEHTKASLSKCKRCKKHIYVCQVGIHATGGGWKICHVPCGCGQKHYPSTAKPARPLEPADYASTHPEYESPPLPDSKPTYSELFKSGDYLGFYGNDGEVVWTTQSSWWPTTTLYKGANVSCFQFDDESTGSSYFTWTLDVEDSLGATEPNQSERSLGKKTAHTASSGRKPSASHGRTLSAESIDPLQWDQERFEEETMASAMTGLTVGEGSSQRVEESLDQRAGTLPVSAQLNEKGMVSFRLKSEGKHGKKMVSTRDKWVATTGGYIFESKLEGCTFFASEIKAAKKK
;
A
#
# COMPACT_ATOMS: atom_id res chain seq x y z
N MET A 1 24.02 -30.39 -3.75
CA MET A 1 25.29 -29.65 -3.70
C MET A 1 24.96 -28.17 -3.68
N SER A 2 25.46 -27.40 -2.70
CA SER A 2 25.18 -25.96 -2.65
C SER A 2 25.89 -25.24 -3.80
N THR A 3 25.14 -24.45 -4.58
CA THR A 3 25.69 -23.60 -5.65
C THR A 3 26.06 -22.21 -5.16
N SER A 4 25.84 -21.91 -3.87
CA SER A 4 26.12 -20.61 -3.26
C SER A 4 27.60 -20.28 -3.22
N SER A 5 27.92 -18.97 -3.29
CA SER A 5 29.29 -18.47 -3.16
C SER A 5 29.93 -18.75 -1.82
N GLY A 6 29.13 -18.79 -0.74
CA GLY A 6 29.63 -18.88 0.62
C GLY A 6 30.36 -17.60 1.09
N GLU A 7 30.37 -16.54 0.29
CA GLU A 7 30.86 -15.23 0.70
C GLU A 7 29.78 -14.55 1.56
N PRO A 8 30.15 -13.91 2.69
CA PRO A 8 29.21 -13.13 3.48
C PRO A 8 28.90 -11.78 2.81
N GLY A 9 27.78 -11.16 3.20
CA GLY A 9 27.40 -9.80 2.80
C GLY A 9 26.56 -9.72 1.53
N PHE A 10 26.48 -8.50 0.99
CA PHE A 10 25.65 -8.15 -0.16
C PHE A 10 26.50 -7.88 -1.40
N CYS A 11 25.98 -8.27 -2.57
CA CYS A 11 26.60 -7.96 -3.84
C CYS A 11 26.50 -6.45 -4.11
N LYS A 12 27.64 -5.78 -4.26
CA LYS A 12 27.71 -4.34 -4.55
C LYS A 12 27.07 -3.91 -5.88
N TYR A 13 26.69 -4.86 -6.74
CA TYR A 13 26.09 -4.58 -8.04
C TYR A 13 24.58 -4.72 -8.02
N CYS A 14 24.01 -5.85 -7.59
CA CYS A 14 22.55 -6.06 -7.57
C CYS A 14 21.92 -5.92 -6.18
N GLY A 15 22.71 -5.78 -5.11
CA GLY A 15 22.20 -5.65 -3.74
C GLY A 15 21.73 -6.95 -3.10
N HIS A 16 21.64 -8.06 -3.85
CA HIS A 16 21.27 -9.38 -3.32
C HIS A 16 22.38 -10.00 -2.46
N PHE A 17 22.01 -10.96 -1.61
CA PHE A 17 22.98 -11.63 -0.76
C PHE A 17 23.98 -12.44 -1.58
N MET A 18 25.22 -12.49 -1.10
CA MET A 18 26.29 -13.22 -1.80
C MET A 18 26.05 -14.73 -1.83
N ASN A 19 25.32 -15.30 -0.88
CA ASN A 19 24.91 -16.71 -0.91
C ASN A 19 23.94 -17.02 -2.09
N GLU A 20 23.31 -16.03 -2.69
CA GLU A 20 22.46 -16.18 -3.88
C GLU A 20 23.25 -16.06 -5.19
N HIS A 21 24.57 -15.88 -5.10
CA HIS A 21 25.47 -15.86 -6.25
C HIS A 21 26.12 -17.21 -6.48
N THR A 22 26.40 -17.50 -7.74
CA THR A 22 27.10 -18.72 -8.16
C THR A 22 28.48 -18.79 -7.51
N LYS A 23 28.83 -19.98 -7.00
CA LYS A 23 30.14 -20.23 -6.41
C LYS A 23 31.30 -19.81 -7.30
N ALA A 24 32.27 -19.12 -6.70
CA ALA A 24 33.45 -18.59 -7.39
C ALA A 24 34.24 -19.64 -8.19
N SER A 25 34.21 -20.91 -7.80
CA SER A 25 34.83 -22.02 -8.55
C SER A 25 34.11 -22.37 -9.86
N LEU A 26 32.80 -22.11 -9.93
CA LEU A 26 31.92 -22.44 -11.05
C LEU A 26 31.73 -21.26 -12.02
N SER A 27 32.10 -20.06 -11.61
CA SER A 27 31.86 -18.81 -12.34
C SER A 27 33.15 -18.12 -12.82
N LYS A 28 34.26 -18.85 -12.98
CA LYS A 28 35.52 -18.29 -13.51
C LYS A 28 35.53 -18.23 -15.04
N CYS A 29 36.05 -17.12 -15.59
CA CYS A 29 36.38 -17.03 -17.00
C CYS A 29 37.35 -18.16 -17.40
N LYS A 30 37.03 -18.91 -18.46
CA LYS A 30 37.83 -20.07 -18.89
C LYS A 30 39.25 -19.70 -19.29
N ARG A 31 39.46 -18.48 -19.81
CA ARG A 31 40.75 -17.94 -20.27
C ARG A 31 41.57 -17.34 -19.13
N CYS A 32 41.10 -16.25 -18.52
CA CYS A 32 41.89 -15.50 -17.54
C CYS A 32 41.61 -15.85 -16.07
N LYS A 33 40.70 -16.81 -15.81
CA LYS A 33 40.34 -17.31 -14.47
C LYS A 33 39.75 -16.29 -13.48
N LYS A 34 39.53 -15.03 -13.89
CA LYS A 34 38.83 -14.03 -13.07
C LYS A 34 37.38 -14.46 -12.80
N HIS A 35 36.89 -14.16 -11.59
CA HIS A 35 35.55 -14.48 -11.13
C HIS A 35 34.51 -13.59 -11.82
N ILE A 36 33.47 -14.17 -12.40
CA ILE A 36 32.30 -13.47 -12.94
C ILE A 36 31.18 -13.60 -11.90
N TYR A 37 30.62 -12.49 -11.44
CA TYR A 37 29.54 -12.53 -10.47
C TYR A 37 28.21 -12.82 -11.20
N VAL A 38 27.55 -13.92 -10.82
CA VAL A 38 26.28 -14.34 -11.42
C VAL A 38 25.27 -14.55 -10.30
N CYS A 39 24.26 -13.69 -10.25
CA CYS A 39 23.14 -13.79 -9.32
C CYS A 39 22.14 -14.85 -9.81
N GLN A 40 21.79 -15.78 -8.92
CA GLN A 40 20.86 -16.88 -9.20
C GLN A 40 19.45 -16.64 -8.64
N VAL A 41 19.19 -15.44 -8.10
CA VAL A 41 17.86 -15.05 -7.58
C VAL A 41 16.83 -15.12 -8.70
N GLY A 42 15.67 -15.68 -8.39
CA GLY A 42 14.61 -15.93 -9.37
C GLY A 42 13.95 -14.66 -9.93
N ILE A 43 14.02 -13.54 -9.20
CA ILE A 43 13.31 -12.29 -9.50
C ILE A 43 14.28 -11.11 -9.38
N HIS A 44 14.37 -10.30 -10.44
CA HIS A 44 14.91 -8.94 -10.42
C HIS A 44 13.81 -7.96 -10.90
N ALA A 45 14.05 -6.65 -10.83
CA ALA A 45 13.06 -5.64 -11.21
C ALA A 45 12.59 -5.78 -12.66
N THR A 46 13.48 -6.19 -13.56
CA THR A 46 13.20 -6.35 -15.00
C THR A 46 12.76 -7.76 -15.40
N GLY A 47 12.47 -8.61 -14.41
CA GLY A 47 11.92 -9.95 -14.62
C GLY A 47 12.78 -11.07 -14.04
N GLY A 48 12.44 -12.30 -14.40
CA GLY A 48 13.03 -13.49 -13.81
C GLY A 48 14.29 -14.02 -14.48
N GLY A 49 15.02 -14.86 -13.73
CA GLY A 49 16.18 -15.61 -14.23
C GLY A 49 17.54 -15.08 -13.76
N TRP A 50 18.60 -15.76 -14.17
CA TRP A 50 19.97 -15.45 -13.71
C TRP A 50 20.50 -14.18 -14.37
N LYS A 51 21.18 -13.36 -13.58
CA LYS A 51 21.77 -12.09 -14.02
C LYS A 51 23.28 -12.09 -13.79
N ILE A 52 24.03 -11.52 -14.73
CA ILE A 52 25.48 -11.29 -14.63
C ILE A 52 25.67 -9.93 -13.97
N CYS A 53 26.07 -9.94 -12.71
CA CYS A 53 26.28 -8.74 -11.91
C CYS A 53 27.54 -7.99 -12.31
N HIS A 54 28.62 -8.71 -12.63
CA HIS A 54 29.87 -8.09 -13.03
C HIS A 54 30.81 -9.02 -13.79
N VAL A 55 31.45 -8.49 -14.84
CA VAL A 55 32.46 -9.18 -15.65
C VAL A 55 33.78 -8.41 -15.58
N PRO A 56 34.75 -8.82 -14.74
CA PRO A 56 36.02 -8.09 -14.56
C PRO A 56 37.05 -8.34 -15.69
N CYS A 57 36.65 -8.92 -16.82
CA CYS A 57 37.55 -9.30 -17.90
C CYS A 57 37.00 -8.99 -19.29
N GLY A 58 37.87 -8.55 -20.20
CA GLY A 58 37.56 -8.30 -21.62
C GLY A 58 37.73 -9.52 -22.53
N CYS A 59 37.72 -10.75 -22.00
CA CYS A 59 37.95 -11.95 -22.82
C CYS A 59 36.79 -12.28 -23.79
N GLY A 60 35.60 -11.72 -23.55
CA GLY A 60 34.39 -11.97 -24.34
C GLY A 60 33.61 -13.22 -23.91
N GLN A 61 32.34 -13.27 -24.33
CA GLN A 61 31.36 -14.29 -23.91
C GLN A 61 31.75 -15.74 -24.26
N LYS A 62 32.58 -15.95 -25.30
CA LYS A 62 33.08 -17.29 -25.68
C LYS A 62 33.85 -17.99 -24.55
N HIS A 63 34.43 -17.23 -23.62
CA HIS A 63 35.18 -17.76 -22.48
C HIS A 63 34.36 -17.79 -21.18
N TYR A 64 33.06 -17.47 -21.22
CA TYR A 64 32.23 -17.53 -20.04
C TYR A 64 32.02 -19.00 -19.59
N PRO A 65 31.94 -19.25 -18.28
CA PRO A 65 31.59 -20.55 -17.72
C PRO A 65 30.15 -20.92 -18.10
N SER A 66 29.80 -22.21 -17.99
CA SER A 66 28.44 -22.68 -18.32
C SER A 66 27.35 -21.98 -17.49
N THR A 67 27.66 -21.58 -16.26
CA THR A 67 26.75 -20.86 -15.35
C THR A 67 26.44 -19.43 -15.80
N ALA A 68 27.38 -18.74 -16.45
CA ALA A 68 27.19 -17.37 -16.91
C ALA A 68 26.60 -17.29 -18.32
N LYS A 69 26.65 -18.37 -19.12
CA LYS A 69 26.10 -18.40 -20.49
C LYS A 69 24.58 -18.16 -20.57
N PRO A 70 23.73 -18.74 -19.70
CA PRO A 70 22.29 -18.48 -19.73
C PRO A 70 21.91 -17.18 -19.00
N ALA A 71 22.85 -16.56 -18.27
CA ALA A 71 22.58 -15.36 -17.51
C ALA A 71 22.60 -14.12 -18.41
N ARG A 72 21.66 -13.21 -18.18
CA ARG A 72 21.58 -11.93 -18.90
C ARG A 72 22.39 -10.86 -18.16
N PRO A 73 22.92 -9.82 -18.83
CA PRO A 73 23.47 -8.66 -18.12
C PRO A 73 22.44 -8.05 -17.16
N LEU A 74 22.90 -7.41 -16.07
CA LEU A 74 22.03 -6.54 -15.28
C LEU A 74 21.53 -5.38 -16.16
N GLU A 75 20.25 -5.06 -16.00
CA GLU A 75 19.67 -3.85 -16.56
C GLU A 75 19.78 -2.71 -15.52
N PRO A 76 19.70 -1.42 -15.93
CA PRO A 76 19.82 -0.29 -15.01
C PRO A 76 18.93 -0.39 -13.75
N ALA A 77 17.69 -0.86 -13.91
CA ALA A 77 16.74 -1.05 -12.82
C ALA A 77 17.03 -2.25 -11.90
N ASP A 78 17.93 -3.16 -12.29
CA ASP A 78 18.32 -4.33 -11.48
C ASP A 78 19.55 -4.07 -10.61
N TYR A 79 20.23 -2.94 -10.79
CA TYR A 79 21.36 -2.58 -9.94
C TYR A 79 20.89 -2.26 -8.51
N ALA A 80 21.78 -2.38 -7.54
CA ALA A 80 21.58 -1.90 -6.19
C ALA A 80 21.33 -0.39 -6.25
N SER A 81 20.42 0.13 -5.43
CA SER A 81 20.10 1.57 -5.38
C SER A 81 21.30 2.47 -5.06
N THR A 82 22.39 1.90 -4.52
CA THR A 82 23.65 2.59 -4.23
C THR A 82 24.67 2.54 -5.38
N HIS A 83 24.38 1.82 -6.47
CA HIS A 83 25.29 1.66 -7.60
C HIS A 83 25.17 2.85 -8.58
N PRO A 84 26.27 3.39 -9.14
CA PRO A 84 26.22 4.53 -10.04
C PRO A 84 25.44 4.31 -11.35
N GLU A 85 25.31 3.05 -11.80
CA GLU A 85 24.52 2.67 -12.98
C GLU A 85 23.06 2.33 -12.67
N TYR A 86 22.64 2.48 -11.40
CA TYR A 86 21.24 2.29 -11.05
C TYR A 86 20.39 3.42 -11.64
N GLU A 87 19.40 3.03 -12.43
CA GLU A 87 18.30 3.91 -12.82
C GLU A 87 17.04 3.33 -12.23
N SER A 88 16.34 4.09 -11.39
CA SER A 88 15.03 3.68 -10.91
C SER A 88 14.17 3.28 -12.11
N PRO A 89 13.50 2.11 -12.08
CA PRO A 89 12.55 1.77 -13.12
C PRO A 89 11.64 2.97 -13.35
N PRO A 90 11.30 3.30 -14.61
CA PRO A 90 10.35 4.37 -14.85
C PRO A 90 9.17 4.08 -13.95
N LEU A 91 8.81 5.04 -13.09
CA LEU A 91 7.56 4.96 -12.36
C LEU A 91 6.55 4.55 -13.42
N PRO A 92 5.79 3.45 -13.22
CA PRO A 92 4.75 3.13 -14.17
C PRO A 92 4.01 4.44 -14.39
N ASP A 93 3.72 4.80 -15.64
CA ASP A 93 2.84 5.92 -15.96
C ASP A 93 1.46 5.57 -15.40
N SER A 94 1.33 5.47 -14.08
CA SER A 94 0.11 5.34 -13.32
C SER A 94 -0.51 6.71 -13.38
N LYS A 95 -0.98 7.04 -14.58
CA LYS A 95 -2.06 7.98 -14.73
C LYS A 95 -3.07 7.57 -13.67
N PRO A 96 -3.48 8.49 -12.79
CA PRO A 96 -4.44 8.16 -11.76
C PRO A 96 -5.66 7.53 -12.44
N THR A 97 -6.04 6.35 -11.99
CA THR A 97 -7.27 5.71 -12.42
C THR A 97 -8.40 6.43 -11.72
N TYR A 98 -9.32 7.01 -12.51
CA TYR A 98 -10.51 7.64 -11.96
C TYR A 98 -11.60 6.58 -11.84
N SER A 99 -12.10 6.38 -10.63
CA SER A 99 -13.24 5.51 -10.36
C SER A 99 -14.43 6.37 -9.94
N GLU A 100 -15.61 6.03 -10.44
CA GLU A 100 -16.85 6.66 -9.99
C GLU A 100 -17.21 6.13 -8.60
N LEU A 101 -17.46 7.06 -7.68
CA LEU A 101 -17.92 6.77 -6.33
C LEU A 101 -19.45 6.64 -6.35
N PHE A 102 -19.98 5.56 -5.79
CA PHE A 102 -21.41 5.34 -5.65
C PHE A 102 -21.79 5.10 -4.19
N LYS A 103 -23.01 5.48 -3.81
CA LYS A 103 -23.49 5.39 -2.43
C LYS A 103 -24.49 4.25 -2.25
N SER A 104 -24.40 3.54 -1.13
CA SER A 104 -25.39 2.55 -0.67
C SER A 104 -25.57 2.68 0.84
N GLY A 105 -26.59 3.43 1.26
CA GLY A 105 -26.78 3.76 2.68
C GLY A 105 -25.60 4.59 3.21
N ASP A 106 -25.00 4.13 4.31
CA ASP A 106 -23.84 4.77 4.96
C ASP A 106 -22.49 4.37 4.32
N TYR A 107 -22.53 3.55 3.28
CA TYR A 107 -21.34 3.04 2.58
C TYR A 107 -21.09 3.77 1.27
N LEU A 108 -19.81 3.98 1.00
CA LEU A 108 -19.25 4.49 -0.24
C LEU A 108 -18.57 3.32 -0.97
N GLY A 109 -19.05 3.03 -2.17
CA GLY A 109 -18.51 2.00 -3.06
C GLY A 109 -17.76 2.62 -4.23
N PHE A 110 -16.68 1.98 -4.67
CA PHE A 110 -15.97 2.33 -5.91
C PHE A 110 -15.25 1.09 -6.46
N TYR A 111 -14.89 1.11 -7.74
CA TYR A 111 -14.14 0.02 -8.37
C TYR A 111 -12.63 0.20 -8.12
N GLY A 112 -11.99 -0.82 -7.54
CA GLY A 112 -10.55 -0.91 -7.33
C GLY A 112 -9.78 -1.22 -8.62
N ASN A 113 -8.45 -1.33 -8.50
CA ASN A 113 -7.55 -1.58 -9.65
C ASN A 113 -7.76 -2.94 -10.32
N ASP A 114 -8.30 -3.92 -9.60
CA ASP A 114 -8.65 -5.26 -10.07
C ASP A 114 -10.10 -5.36 -10.61
N GLY A 115 -10.87 -4.27 -10.53
CA GLY A 115 -12.27 -4.23 -10.89
C GLY A 115 -13.21 -4.77 -9.80
N GLU A 116 -12.70 -5.11 -8.62
CA GLU A 116 -13.54 -5.43 -7.47
C GLU A 116 -14.15 -4.16 -6.87
N VAL A 117 -15.30 -4.31 -6.23
CA VAL A 117 -15.94 -3.20 -5.53
C VAL A 117 -15.36 -3.10 -4.12
N VAL A 118 -14.69 -1.98 -3.86
CA VAL A 118 -14.21 -1.62 -2.52
C VAL A 118 -15.32 -0.83 -1.82
N TRP A 119 -15.70 -1.29 -0.63
CA TRP A 119 -16.70 -0.63 0.22
C TRP A 119 -16.03 0.01 1.42
N THR A 120 -16.33 1.29 1.64
CA THR A 120 -15.79 2.09 2.75
C THR A 120 -16.92 2.83 3.45
N THR A 121 -16.67 3.35 4.65
CA THR A 121 -17.56 4.33 5.28
C THR A 121 -16.92 5.72 5.19
N GLN A 122 -17.71 6.79 5.32
CA GLN A 122 -17.17 8.16 5.30
C GLN A 122 -16.08 8.39 6.36
N SER A 123 -16.22 7.75 7.54
CA SER A 123 -15.24 7.84 8.63
C SER A 123 -13.89 7.17 8.32
N SER A 124 -13.83 6.32 7.29
CA SER A 124 -12.57 5.71 6.83
C SER A 124 -11.71 6.67 6.00
N TRP A 125 -12.26 7.82 5.61
CA TRP A 125 -11.56 8.82 4.82
C TRP A 125 -11.07 9.96 5.71
N TRP A 126 -9.83 10.41 5.52
CA TRP A 126 -9.28 11.55 6.24
C TRP A 126 -8.84 12.68 5.29
N PRO A 127 -8.94 13.94 5.73
CA PRO A 127 -8.49 15.07 4.93
C PRO A 127 -6.97 15.04 4.75
N THR A 128 -6.51 15.29 3.53
CA THR A 128 -5.09 15.36 3.17
C THR A 128 -4.85 16.39 2.06
N THR A 129 -3.60 16.53 1.62
CA THR A 129 -3.21 17.32 0.45
C THR A 129 -2.38 16.45 -0.48
N THR A 130 -2.69 16.48 -1.78
CA THR A 130 -1.94 15.73 -2.79
C THR A 130 -1.54 16.63 -3.97
N LEU A 131 -0.49 16.26 -4.68
CA LEU A 131 -0.03 16.98 -5.87
C LEU A 131 -0.82 16.51 -7.10
N TYR A 132 -1.73 17.35 -7.59
CA TYR A 132 -2.57 17.07 -8.75
C TYR A 132 -2.39 18.15 -9.82
N LYS A 133 -2.03 17.75 -11.04
CA LYS A 133 -1.75 18.65 -12.18
C LYS A 133 -0.78 19.79 -11.84
N GLY A 134 0.24 19.49 -11.04
CA GLY A 134 1.29 20.44 -10.65
C GLY A 134 0.90 21.42 -9.54
N ALA A 135 -0.27 21.25 -8.91
CA ALA A 135 -0.70 22.04 -7.76
C ALA A 135 -1.05 21.13 -6.58
N ASN A 136 -0.76 21.60 -5.36
CA ASN A 136 -1.22 20.94 -4.15
C ASN A 136 -2.72 21.23 -3.98
N VAL A 137 -3.53 20.18 -3.92
CA VAL A 137 -4.98 20.26 -3.77
C VAL A 137 -5.44 19.52 -2.52
N SER A 138 -6.36 20.11 -1.77
CA SER A 138 -7.03 19.45 -0.66
C SER A 138 -7.95 18.34 -1.18
N CYS A 139 -7.91 17.19 -0.52
CA CYS A 139 -8.73 16.02 -0.87
C CYS A 139 -8.91 15.15 0.38
N PHE A 140 -9.64 14.05 0.23
CA PHE A 140 -9.74 12.99 1.21
C PHE A 140 -9.00 11.76 0.71
N GLN A 141 -8.31 11.07 1.61
CA GLN A 141 -7.57 9.84 1.33
C GLN A 141 -8.15 8.67 2.12
N PHE A 142 -8.14 7.51 1.49
CA PHE A 142 -8.41 6.22 2.09
C PHE A 142 -7.30 5.26 1.69
N ASP A 143 -6.62 4.66 2.65
CA ASP A 143 -5.61 3.63 2.41
C ASP A 143 -6.22 2.24 2.62
N ASP A 144 -6.14 1.42 1.59
CA ASP A 144 -6.53 0.02 1.66
C ASP A 144 -5.33 -0.81 2.07
N GLU A 145 -5.25 -1.14 3.36
CA GLU A 145 -4.18 -1.97 3.93
C GLU A 145 -4.05 -3.34 3.27
N SER A 146 -5.12 -3.87 2.68
CA SER A 146 -5.11 -5.21 2.06
C SER A 146 -4.37 -5.21 0.73
N THR A 147 -4.45 -4.13 -0.03
CA THR A 147 -3.80 -3.98 -1.34
C THR A 147 -2.57 -3.07 -1.31
N GLY A 148 -2.39 -2.30 -0.23
CA GLY A 148 -1.38 -1.25 -0.14
C GLY A 148 -1.67 -0.05 -1.07
N SER A 149 -2.91 0.07 -1.56
CA SER A 149 -3.32 1.14 -2.47
C SER A 149 -3.92 2.32 -1.71
N SER A 150 -3.60 3.54 -2.14
CA SER A 150 -4.22 4.77 -1.64
C SER A 150 -5.23 5.32 -2.65
N TYR A 151 -6.42 5.63 -2.18
CA TYR A 151 -7.51 6.21 -2.96
C TYR A 151 -7.75 7.65 -2.55
N PHE A 152 -8.04 8.52 -3.51
CA PHE A 152 -8.25 9.94 -3.28
C PHE A 152 -9.61 10.38 -3.85
N THR A 153 -10.33 11.21 -3.11
CA THR A 153 -11.57 11.86 -3.58
C THR A 153 -11.61 13.34 -3.20
N TRP A 154 -12.20 14.16 -4.07
CA TRP A 154 -12.47 15.58 -3.81
C TRP A 154 -13.92 15.86 -3.38
N THR A 155 -14.77 14.84 -3.47
CA THR A 155 -16.19 14.92 -3.18
C THR A 155 -16.56 13.80 -2.22
N LEU A 156 -16.42 14.07 -0.93
CA LEU A 156 -17.30 13.46 0.05
C LEU A 156 -18.44 14.47 0.16
N ASP A 157 -19.67 14.13 -0.22
CA ASP A 157 -20.78 15.07 0.00
C ASP A 157 -20.87 15.34 1.51
N VAL A 158 -20.36 16.48 1.95
CA VAL A 158 -20.50 16.99 3.33
C VAL A 158 -21.86 17.68 3.47
N GLU A 159 -22.85 17.33 2.64
CA GLU A 159 -24.12 18.06 2.58
C GLU A 159 -25.09 17.73 3.74
N ASP A 160 -24.79 16.77 4.61
CA ASP A 160 -25.58 16.54 5.83
C ASP A 160 -25.00 17.17 7.11
N SER A 161 -23.97 18.04 6.99
CA SER A 161 -23.34 18.72 8.15
C SER A 161 -23.47 20.24 8.15
N LEU A 162 -24.49 20.81 7.51
CA LEU A 162 -24.88 22.22 7.72
C LEU A 162 -25.68 22.40 9.03
N GLY A 163 -25.09 21.96 10.14
CA GLY A 163 -25.67 22.06 11.48
C GLY A 163 -24.67 22.36 12.60
N ALA A 164 -23.40 22.63 12.29
CA ALA A 164 -22.40 22.97 13.30
C ALA A 164 -21.41 24.03 12.79
N THR A 165 -21.72 25.27 13.15
CA THR A 165 -20.80 26.35 13.53
C THR A 165 -19.61 26.61 12.60
N GLU A 166 -19.73 27.65 11.78
CA GLU A 166 -18.59 28.36 11.20
C GLU A 166 -17.54 28.72 12.26
N PRO A 167 -16.25 28.57 11.94
CA PRO A 167 -15.23 29.48 12.42
C PRO A 167 -14.69 30.26 11.21
N ASN A 168 -15.21 31.48 11.04
CA ASN A 168 -14.40 32.67 10.76
C ASN A 168 -13.33 32.50 9.65
N GLN A 169 -13.76 32.46 8.38
CA GLN A 169 -12.86 32.81 7.28
C GLN A 169 -12.97 34.29 6.97
N SER A 170 -11.95 34.99 7.45
CA SER A 170 -11.55 36.37 7.18
C SER A 170 -11.74 36.76 5.70
N GLU A 171 -12.43 37.88 5.53
CA GLU A 171 -12.55 38.65 4.31
C GLU A 171 -11.18 38.89 3.65
N ARG A 172 -10.99 38.41 2.42
CA ARG A 172 -10.12 39.09 1.46
C ARG A 172 -10.79 39.24 0.11
N SER A 173 -11.36 40.43 -0.01
CA SER A 173 -11.79 41.16 -1.19
C SER A 173 -11.02 40.84 -2.49
N LEU A 174 -11.78 40.46 -3.50
CA LEU A 174 -11.48 40.74 -4.90
C LEU A 174 -11.82 42.21 -5.19
N GLY A 175 -10.83 43.00 -5.61
CA GLY A 175 -11.10 44.37 -6.09
C GLY A 175 -9.90 45.18 -6.56
N LYS A 176 -9.77 45.28 -7.89
CA LYS A 176 -9.49 46.52 -8.67
C LYS A 176 -8.04 47.04 -8.88
N LYS A 177 -7.55 46.71 -10.09
CA LYS A 177 -6.85 47.51 -11.14
C LYS A 177 -6.10 48.85 -10.84
N THR A 178 -4.88 48.89 -11.40
CA THR A 178 -4.10 49.98 -12.07
C THR A 178 -3.65 51.23 -11.31
N ALA A 179 -2.33 51.52 -11.32
CA ALA A 179 -1.70 52.58 -12.15
C ALA A 179 -0.17 52.65 -11.94
N HIS A 180 0.56 52.94 -13.02
CA HIS A 180 1.97 53.32 -13.02
C HIS A 180 2.17 54.73 -12.45
N THR A 181 3.26 54.95 -11.71
CA THR A 181 4.02 56.23 -11.76
C THR A 181 5.46 56.02 -11.29
N ALA A 182 6.39 56.56 -12.07
CA ALA A 182 7.81 56.65 -11.76
C ALA A 182 8.09 57.81 -10.79
N SER A 183 9.11 57.68 -9.92
CA SER A 183 10.01 58.80 -9.58
C SER A 183 11.21 58.34 -8.72
N SER A 184 12.40 58.59 -9.27
CA SER A 184 13.70 58.95 -8.68
C SER A 184 14.00 58.78 -7.17
N GLY A 185 15.22 58.31 -6.87
CA GLY A 185 15.97 58.85 -5.72
C GLY A 185 17.04 57.96 -5.05
N ARG A 186 18.29 58.12 -5.50
CA ARG A 186 19.57 57.80 -4.82
C ARG A 186 19.55 57.67 -3.27
N LYS A 187 20.16 56.60 -2.74
CA LYS A 187 21.40 56.61 -1.92
C LYS A 187 21.81 55.18 -1.47
N PRO A 188 23.11 54.85 -1.38
CA PRO A 188 23.59 53.57 -0.88
C PRO A 188 23.93 53.67 0.61
N SER A 189 23.54 52.68 1.42
CA SER A 189 24.12 52.52 2.77
C SER A 189 23.95 51.11 3.31
N ALA A 190 25.01 50.70 4.01
CA ALA A 190 25.13 49.65 5.00
C ALA A 190 25.22 48.19 4.49
N SER A 191 26.47 47.77 4.28
CA SER A 191 26.92 46.40 4.42
C SER A 191 26.61 45.86 5.82
N HIS A 192 25.75 44.87 5.93
CA HIS A 192 25.60 44.06 7.14
C HIS A 192 26.78 43.11 7.28
N GLY A 193 27.65 43.37 8.26
CA GLY A 193 28.62 42.39 8.75
C GLY A 193 27.90 41.26 9.46
N ARG A 194 28.08 40.03 8.99
CA ARG A 194 27.60 38.81 9.66
C ARG A 194 28.60 38.46 10.77
N THR A 195 28.18 38.59 12.03
CA THR A 195 28.86 37.97 13.16
C THR A 195 28.61 36.46 13.12
N LEU A 196 29.67 35.66 13.08
CA LEU A 196 29.63 34.21 13.21
C LEU A 196 29.31 33.87 14.67
N SER A 197 28.09 33.40 14.95
CA SER A 197 27.75 32.79 16.23
C SER A 197 28.22 31.34 16.24
N ALA A 198 29.12 31.00 17.17
CA ALA A 198 29.75 29.69 17.30
C ALA A 198 28.86 28.61 17.96
N GLU A 199 27.55 28.86 18.12
CA GLU A 199 26.64 27.99 18.89
C GLU A 199 25.30 27.74 18.17
N SER A 200 25.29 27.74 16.83
CA SER A 200 24.12 27.30 16.07
C SER A 200 24.17 25.78 15.91
N ILE A 201 23.60 25.06 16.88
CA ILE A 201 23.33 23.62 16.77
C ILE A 201 22.34 23.42 15.61
N ASP A 202 22.79 22.72 14.58
CA ASP A 202 21.98 22.38 13.40
C ASP A 202 20.90 21.35 13.82
N PRO A 203 19.60 21.69 13.75
CA PRO A 203 18.52 20.79 14.16
C PRO A 203 18.41 19.51 13.29
N LEU A 204 19.23 19.38 12.25
CA LEU A 204 19.31 18.17 11.40
C LEU A 204 20.50 17.27 11.72
N GLN A 205 21.39 17.63 12.65
CA GLN A 205 22.44 16.73 13.12
C GLN A 205 21.90 15.83 14.24
N TRP A 206 21.41 14.66 13.85
CA TRP A 206 21.08 13.59 14.77
C TRP A 206 22.37 12.80 15.04
N ASP A 207 22.79 12.75 16.30
CA ASP A 207 23.92 11.96 16.76
C ASP A 207 23.53 10.48 16.91
N GLN A 208 24.35 9.62 16.31
CA GLN A 208 24.19 8.16 16.26
C GLN A 208 23.94 7.53 17.65
N GLU A 209 24.49 8.14 18.70
CA GLU A 209 24.39 7.66 20.09
C GLU A 209 22.94 7.74 20.63
N ARG A 210 22.17 8.73 20.19
CA ARG A 210 20.76 8.91 20.59
C ARG A 210 19.83 7.88 19.96
N PHE A 211 20.15 7.44 18.74
CA PHE A 211 19.38 6.42 18.02
C PHE A 211 19.50 5.03 18.68
N GLU A 212 20.68 4.72 19.23
CA GLU A 212 20.94 3.44 19.89
C GLU A 212 20.26 3.35 21.27
N GLU A 213 20.16 4.47 22.01
CA GLU A 213 19.46 4.54 23.30
C GLU A 213 17.93 4.35 23.15
N GLU A 214 17.32 4.93 22.13
CA GLU A 214 15.86 4.85 21.92
C GLU A 214 15.42 3.46 21.43
N THR A 215 16.30 2.76 20.70
CA THR A 215 16.01 1.42 20.16
C THR A 215 16.07 0.34 21.25
N MET A 216 16.94 0.47 22.27
CA MET A 216 17.01 -0.51 23.36
C MET A 216 15.88 -0.36 24.39
N ALA A 217 15.33 0.85 24.57
CA ALA A 217 14.24 1.10 25.52
C ALA A 217 12.90 0.46 25.10
N SER A 218 12.63 0.33 23.79
CA SER A 218 11.38 -0.25 23.27
C SER A 218 11.32 -1.78 23.36
N ALA A 219 12.46 -2.49 23.51
CA ALA A 219 12.51 -3.94 23.42
C ALA A 219 12.12 -4.68 24.74
N MET A 220 11.94 -3.98 25.86
CA MET A 220 11.78 -4.60 27.18
C MET A 220 10.39 -4.42 27.82
N THR A 221 9.43 -3.78 27.15
CA THR A 221 8.11 -3.46 27.74
C THR A 221 6.99 -4.47 27.40
N GLY A 222 7.33 -5.65 26.88
CA GLY A 222 6.37 -6.51 26.19
C GLY A 222 6.24 -7.95 26.67
N LEU A 223 6.51 -8.31 27.93
CA LEU A 223 6.28 -9.68 28.42
C LEU A 223 5.85 -9.72 29.90
N THR A 224 4.55 -9.54 30.16
CA THR A 224 3.89 -10.07 31.37
C THR A 224 2.65 -10.87 30.95
N VAL A 225 2.83 -12.19 30.89
CA VAL A 225 1.76 -13.16 30.63
C VAL A 225 1.03 -13.44 31.95
N GLY A 226 -0.23 -13.02 32.02
CA GLY A 226 -1.16 -13.30 33.12
C GLY A 226 -2.02 -14.52 32.81
N GLU A 227 -1.93 -15.52 33.67
CA GLU A 227 -2.56 -16.84 33.58
C GLU A 227 -3.95 -16.82 34.23
N GLY A 228 -4.96 -17.28 33.48
CA GLY A 228 -6.14 -17.97 34.02
C GLY A 228 -7.34 -17.15 34.51
N SER A 229 -8.46 -17.20 33.79
CA SER A 229 -9.78 -17.43 34.40
C SER A 229 -10.83 -17.80 33.35
N SER A 230 -11.52 -18.91 33.60
CA SER A 230 -12.56 -19.49 32.76
C SER A 230 -13.91 -18.84 33.12
N GLN A 231 -14.41 -17.97 32.26
CA GLN A 231 -15.82 -17.56 32.26
C GLN A 231 -16.40 -17.70 30.87
N ARG A 232 -17.52 -18.43 30.82
CA ARG A 232 -18.40 -18.62 29.68
C ARG A 232 -18.88 -17.24 29.23
N VAL A 233 -18.32 -16.73 28.14
CA VAL A 233 -18.77 -15.52 27.47
C VAL A 233 -20.01 -15.90 26.66
N GLU A 234 -21.18 -15.39 27.07
CA GLU A 234 -22.26 -15.14 26.13
C GLU A 234 -21.73 -14.09 25.15
N GLU A 235 -21.29 -14.54 23.96
CA GLU A 235 -20.91 -13.64 22.87
C GLU A 235 -22.16 -12.85 22.46
N SER A 236 -22.29 -11.64 22.99
CA SER A 236 -23.22 -10.66 22.47
C SER A 236 -22.81 -10.35 21.02
N LEU A 237 -23.79 -10.34 20.12
CA LEU A 237 -23.65 -9.98 18.71
C LEU A 237 -23.30 -8.50 18.49
N ASP A 238 -22.99 -7.78 19.56
CA ASP A 238 -22.67 -6.36 19.55
C ASP A 238 -21.18 -6.21 19.20
N GLN A 239 -20.89 -5.99 17.91
CA GLN A 239 -19.66 -5.40 17.31
C GLN A 239 -19.09 -6.12 16.07
N ARG A 240 -19.83 -7.04 15.42
CA ARG A 240 -19.38 -7.54 14.10
C ARG A 240 -19.86 -6.62 12.97
N ALA A 241 -19.21 -5.47 12.83
CA ALA A 241 -19.22 -4.69 11.60
C ALA A 241 -18.47 -5.50 10.51
N GLY A 242 -19.16 -6.43 9.87
CA GLY A 242 -18.58 -7.29 8.86
C GLY A 242 -19.62 -8.10 8.12
N THR A 243 -19.35 -8.38 6.85
CA THR A 243 -20.22 -9.20 6.00
C THR A 243 -20.16 -10.67 6.43
N LEU A 244 -21.30 -11.21 6.86
CA LEU A 244 -21.38 -12.57 7.39
C LEU A 244 -21.75 -13.58 6.30
N PRO A 245 -20.93 -14.64 6.07
CA PRO A 245 -21.20 -15.62 5.04
C PRO A 245 -22.34 -16.56 5.44
N VAL A 246 -23.32 -16.74 4.55
CA VAL A 246 -24.50 -17.58 4.79
C VAL A 246 -24.72 -18.62 3.70
N SER A 247 -25.48 -19.65 4.05
CA SER A 247 -26.12 -20.56 3.09
C SER A 247 -27.56 -20.12 2.90
N ALA A 248 -27.99 -19.86 1.66
CA ALA A 248 -29.32 -19.34 1.35
C ALA A 248 -30.10 -20.29 0.43
N GLN A 249 -31.40 -20.45 0.71
CA GLN A 249 -32.31 -21.29 -0.05
C GLN A 249 -33.66 -20.60 -0.23
N LEU A 250 -34.09 -20.46 -1.48
CA LEU A 250 -35.41 -19.97 -1.87
C LEU A 250 -36.46 -21.06 -1.64
N ASN A 251 -37.56 -20.73 -0.96
CA ASN A 251 -38.70 -21.63 -0.77
C ASN A 251 -39.80 -21.39 -1.82
N GLU A 252 -40.79 -22.28 -1.86
CA GLU A 252 -41.93 -22.21 -2.80
C GLU A 252 -42.79 -20.95 -2.63
N LYS A 253 -42.69 -20.27 -1.48
CA LYS A 253 -43.41 -19.02 -1.18
C LYS A 253 -42.63 -17.78 -1.62
N GLY A 254 -41.51 -17.93 -2.33
CA GLY A 254 -40.66 -16.80 -2.76
C GLY A 254 -39.82 -16.17 -1.65
N MET A 255 -39.74 -16.81 -0.47
CA MET A 255 -38.90 -16.34 0.64
C MET A 255 -37.54 -17.04 0.60
N VAL A 256 -36.49 -16.29 0.91
CA VAL A 256 -35.13 -16.80 1.08
C VAL A 256 -34.93 -17.15 2.55
N SER A 257 -34.72 -18.43 2.83
CA SER A 257 -34.28 -18.87 4.15
C SER A 257 -32.78 -19.09 4.17
N PHE A 258 -32.11 -18.57 5.20
CA PHE A 258 -30.66 -18.60 5.27
C PHE A 258 -30.13 -18.86 6.68
N ARG A 259 -28.88 -19.32 6.76
CA ARG A 259 -28.15 -19.65 7.99
C ARG A 259 -26.69 -19.26 7.88
N LEU A 260 -26.11 -18.77 8.97
CA LEU A 260 -24.67 -18.53 9.08
C LEU A 260 -23.90 -19.83 8.83
N LYS A 261 -22.87 -19.78 7.98
CA LYS A 261 -22.06 -20.97 7.67
C LYS A 261 -21.31 -21.49 8.90
N SER A 262 -20.91 -20.60 9.81
CA SER A 262 -20.21 -20.94 11.06
C SER A 262 -21.04 -21.82 12.00
N GLU A 263 -22.36 -21.70 11.99
CA GLU A 263 -23.25 -22.44 12.92
C GLU A 263 -23.70 -23.81 12.36
N GLY A 264 -23.32 -24.15 11.13
CA GLY A 264 -23.66 -25.42 10.49
C GLY A 264 -25.17 -25.70 10.38
N LYS A 265 -25.55 -26.99 10.43
CA LYS A 265 -26.95 -27.43 10.23
C LYS A 265 -27.88 -27.14 11.41
N HIS A 266 -27.35 -26.75 12.55
CA HIS A 266 -28.14 -26.43 13.75
C HIS A 266 -28.27 -24.93 14.00
N GLY A 267 -27.63 -24.10 13.17
CA GLY A 267 -27.71 -22.65 13.28
C GLY A 267 -29.10 -22.05 13.13
N LYS A 268 -29.28 -20.86 13.69
CA LYS A 268 -30.54 -20.10 13.68
C LYS A 268 -30.96 -19.87 12.24
N LYS A 269 -32.15 -20.37 11.88
CA LYS A 269 -32.72 -20.17 10.55
C LYS A 269 -33.39 -18.81 10.47
N MET A 270 -32.88 -17.95 9.60
CA MET A 270 -33.47 -16.66 9.28
C MET A 270 -34.25 -16.73 7.97
N VAL A 271 -35.19 -15.80 7.77
CA VAL A 271 -36.04 -15.73 6.57
C VAL A 271 -36.19 -14.28 6.14
N SER A 272 -36.00 -14.02 4.84
CA SER A 272 -36.23 -12.72 4.21
C SER A 272 -36.92 -12.89 2.85
N THR A 273 -37.43 -11.80 2.30
CA THR A 273 -38.03 -11.78 0.96
C THR A 273 -36.91 -11.69 -0.10
N ARG A 274 -37.12 -12.30 -1.27
CA ARG A 274 -36.07 -12.41 -2.32
C ARG A 274 -35.64 -11.08 -2.92
N ASP A 275 -36.55 -10.12 -2.99
CA ASP A 275 -36.36 -8.75 -3.49
C ASP A 275 -35.36 -7.94 -2.65
N LYS A 276 -35.17 -8.29 -1.38
CA LYS A 276 -34.19 -7.65 -0.50
C LYS A 276 -32.74 -8.12 -0.74
N TRP A 277 -32.54 -9.12 -1.58
CA TRP A 277 -31.21 -9.64 -1.92
C TRP A 277 -30.71 -9.02 -3.23
N VAL A 278 -29.68 -8.19 -3.12
CA VAL A 278 -29.03 -7.51 -4.26
C VAL A 278 -28.02 -8.47 -4.88
N ALA A 279 -28.09 -8.68 -6.20
CA ALA A 279 -27.12 -9.49 -6.92
C ALA A 279 -25.81 -8.71 -7.11
N THR A 280 -24.68 -9.36 -6.85
CA THR A 280 -23.33 -8.79 -7.03
C THR A 280 -22.43 -9.76 -7.79
N THR A 281 -21.25 -9.30 -8.20
CA THR A 281 -20.22 -10.17 -8.78
C THR A 281 -19.85 -11.25 -7.75
N GLY A 282 -20.23 -12.49 -8.00
CA GLY A 282 -19.92 -13.63 -7.13
C GLY A 282 -21.00 -14.03 -6.10
N GLY A 283 -22.16 -13.36 -6.06
CA GLY A 283 -23.24 -13.81 -5.18
C GLY A 283 -24.38 -12.81 -4.96
N TYR A 284 -24.87 -12.78 -3.72
CA TYR A 284 -26.01 -11.99 -3.29
C TYR A 284 -25.75 -11.40 -1.90
N ILE A 285 -26.08 -10.12 -1.74
CA ILE A 285 -25.96 -9.38 -0.48
C ILE A 285 -27.36 -9.09 0.07
N PHE A 286 -27.53 -9.25 1.38
CA PHE A 286 -28.75 -8.88 2.11
C PHE A 286 -28.41 -8.10 3.37
N GLU A 287 -28.85 -6.84 3.42
CA GLU A 287 -28.70 -5.98 4.59
C GLU A 287 -29.91 -6.13 5.52
N SER A 288 -29.70 -6.64 6.73
CA SER A 288 -30.75 -6.82 7.72
C SER A 288 -30.74 -5.66 8.71
N LYS A 289 -31.71 -4.74 8.57
CA LYS A 289 -31.91 -3.64 9.54
C LYS A 289 -32.23 -4.14 10.94
N LEU A 290 -32.87 -5.31 11.07
CA LEU A 290 -33.24 -5.89 12.36
C LEU A 290 -32.03 -6.43 13.11
N GLU A 291 -31.09 -7.04 12.39
CA GLU A 291 -29.91 -7.69 12.97
C GLU A 291 -28.66 -6.78 12.89
N GLY A 292 -28.79 -5.57 12.33
CA GLY A 292 -27.70 -4.59 12.21
C GLY A 292 -26.49 -5.07 11.41
N CYS A 293 -26.65 -6.05 10.51
CA CYS A 293 -25.54 -6.66 9.79
C CYS A 293 -25.88 -7.02 8.34
N THR A 294 -24.81 -7.25 7.56
CA THR A 294 -24.87 -7.61 6.15
C THR A 294 -24.56 -9.09 5.97
N PHE A 295 -25.43 -9.80 5.26
CA PHE A 295 -25.27 -11.22 4.95
C PHE A 295 -24.86 -11.40 3.49
N PHE A 296 -23.90 -12.29 3.24
CA PHE A 296 -23.46 -12.66 1.89
C PHE A 296 -23.71 -14.13 1.59
N ALA A 297 -24.42 -14.40 0.49
CA ALA A 297 -24.63 -15.72 -0.05
C ALA A 297 -23.99 -15.83 -1.43
N SER A 298 -23.05 -16.75 -1.61
CA SER A 298 -22.45 -17.04 -2.93
C SER A 298 -23.50 -17.51 -3.95
N GLU A 299 -24.56 -18.17 -3.48
CA GLU A 299 -25.69 -18.62 -4.28
C GLU A 299 -26.97 -18.70 -3.44
N ILE A 300 -28.14 -18.51 -4.07
CA ILE A 300 -29.45 -18.77 -3.46
C ILE A 300 -30.03 -20.02 -4.13
N LYS A 301 -30.00 -21.15 -3.42
CA LYS A 301 -30.44 -22.45 -3.97
C LYS A 301 -31.96 -22.50 -4.16
N ALA A 302 -32.43 -23.09 -5.25
CA ALA A 302 -33.86 -23.36 -5.41
C ALA A 302 -34.37 -24.40 -4.39
N ALA A 303 -35.67 -24.36 -4.10
CA ALA A 303 -36.32 -25.41 -3.32
C ALA A 303 -36.17 -26.75 -4.04
N LYS A 304 -35.77 -27.81 -3.30
CA LYS A 304 -35.84 -29.17 -3.84
C LYS A 304 -37.32 -29.51 -3.98
N LYS A 305 -37.77 -29.76 -5.22
CA LYS A 305 -39.11 -30.32 -5.47
C LYS A 305 -39.21 -31.64 -4.72
N LYS A 306 -40.18 -31.73 -3.80
CA LYS A 306 -40.53 -32.99 -3.14
C LYS A 306 -41.41 -33.83 -4.03
#